data_AF-A0A8J4SIJ3-F1
#
_entry.id   AF-A0A8J4SIJ3-F1
#
_cell.length_a   1.000
_cell.length_b   1.000
_cell.length_c   1.000
_cell.angle_alpha   90.00
_cell.angle_beta   90.00
_cell.angle_gamma   90.00
#
_symmetry.space_group_name_H-M   'P 1'
#
loop_
_entity.id
_entity.type
_entity.pdbx_description
1 polymer ?
#
loop_
_entity_poly.entity_id
_entity_poly.type
_entity_poly.pdbx_seq_one_letter_code
_entity_poly.pdbx_strand_id
1 'polypeptide(L)'
;MNPEPEYQKAFDDELTAFRERIRARAKVRLEEAMAKLEEEEREKRLGPGGLDPIEVFDSLPAALQECFEKKDVERLKTVLCKMDPKDAEYHMKRCVDSGLWVDNVNQQEDETSGPDEETGTKVPTTSNGGDTIATVAPDPIV
;
A
#
# COMPACT_ATOMS: atom_id res chain seq x y z
N MET A 1 7.33 24.14 54.28
CA MET A 1 6.45 25.20 53.74
C MET A 1 5.62 24.53 52.66
N ASN A 2 4.35 24.24 52.93
CA ASN A 2 3.48 23.68 51.91
C ASN A 2 3.17 24.81 50.92
N PRO A 3 3.32 24.63 49.60
CA PRO A 3 2.85 25.60 48.64
C PRO A 3 1.34 25.81 48.89
N GLU A 4 0.88 27.06 48.82
CA GLU A 4 -0.54 27.40 48.91
C GLU A 4 -1.32 26.44 47.97
N PRO A 5 -2.38 25.76 48.43
CA PRO A 5 -3.04 24.70 47.66
C PRO A 5 -3.53 25.16 46.28
N GLU A 6 -3.78 26.46 46.13
CA GLU A 6 -4.12 27.12 44.86
C GLU A 6 -2.96 27.14 43.87
N TYR A 7 -1.72 27.33 44.34
CA TYR A 7 -0.52 27.32 43.51
C TYR A 7 -0.23 25.91 42.97
N GLN A 8 -0.36 24.89 43.82
CA GLN A 8 -0.19 23.50 43.41
C GLN A 8 -1.21 23.11 42.33
N LYS A 9 -2.47 23.51 42.53
CA LYS A 9 -3.53 23.27 41.54
C LYS A 9 -3.25 23.96 40.21
N ALA A 10 -2.88 25.24 40.23
CA ALA A 10 -2.56 25.98 39.00
C ALA A 10 -1.37 25.33 38.25
N PHE A 11 -0.35 24.90 38.99
CA PHE A 11 0.80 24.19 38.43
C PHE A 11 0.41 22.85 37.80
N ASP A 12 -0.42 22.05 38.47
CA ASP A 12 -0.89 20.76 37.95
C ASP A 12 -1.81 20.91 36.73
N ASP A 13 -2.65 21.96 36.71
CA ASP A 13 -3.49 22.34 35.57
C ASP A 13 -2.60 22.72 34.35
N GLU A 14 -1.56 23.55 34.57
CA GLU A 14 -0.59 23.93 33.52
C GLU A 14 0.23 22.74 33.02
N LEU A 15 0.71 21.87 33.92
CA LEU A 15 1.43 20.66 33.56
C LEU A 15 0.58 19.72 32.71
N THR A 16 -0.71 19.60 33.05
CA THR A 16 -1.65 18.77 32.29
C THR A 16 -1.86 19.34 30.90
N ALA A 17 -2.15 20.64 30.78
CA ALA A 17 -2.30 21.31 29.50
C ALA A 17 -1.03 21.25 28.64
N PHE A 18 0.15 21.28 29.25
CA PHE A 18 1.42 21.11 28.54
C PHE A 18 1.60 19.68 28.00
N ARG A 19 1.35 18.66 28.83
CA ARG A 19 1.42 17.25 28.42
C ARG A 19 0.43 16.93 27.30
N GLU A 20 -0.78 17.47 27.37
CA GLU A 20 -1.79 17.31 26.32
C GLU A 20 -1.33 17.90 24.99
N ARG A 21 -0.75 19.10 24.99
CA ARG A 21 -0.21 19.70 23.75
C ARG A 21 0.93 18.87 23.15
N ILE A 22 1.80 18.29 23.97
CA ILE A 22 2.86 17.39 23.49
C ILE A 22 2.26 16.15 22.84
N ARG A 23 1.30 15.50 23.52
CA ARG A 23 0.63 14.31 23.00
C ARG A 23 -0.13 14.60 21.72
N ALA A 24 -0.84 15.72 21.64
CA ALA A 24 -1.55 16.14 20.45
C ALA A 24 -0.60 16.31 19.25
N ARG A 25 0.55 16.97 19.45
CA ARG A 25 1.57 17.10 18.39
C ARG A 25 2.18 15.77 17.99
N ALA A 26 2.46 14.89 18.95
CA ALA A 26 2.97 13.55 18.67
C ALA A 26 1.97 12.73 17.84
N LYS A 27 0.68 12.82 18.18
CA LYS A 27 -0.41 12.16 17.46
C LYS A 27 -0.51 12.67 16.02
N VAL A 28 -0.49 13.99 15.80
CA VAL A 28 -0.53 14.58 14.45
C VAL A 28 0.65 14.06 13.60
N ARG A 29 1.87 14.06 14.15
CA ARG A 29 3.05 13.56 13.42
C ARG A 29 2.96 12.06 13.11
N LEU A 30 2.36 11.27 13.98
CA LEU A 30 2.16 9.85 13.76
C LEU A 30 1.11 9.62 12.66
N GLU A 31 -0.01 10.37 12.71
CA GLU A 31 -1.07 10.31 11.69
C GLU A 31 -0.55 10.74 10.31
N GLU A 32 0.24 11.80 10.22
CA GLU A 32 0.89 12.22 8.96
C GLU A 32 1.83 11.14 8.40
N ALA A 33 2.64 10.53 9.26
CA ALA A 33 3.54 9.45 8.85
C ALA A 33 2.78 8.19 8.39
N MET A 34 1.68 7.87 9.06
CA MET A 34 0.82 6.73 8.71
C MET A 34 0.08 6.98 7.39
N ALA A 35 -0.47 8.18 7.19
CA ALA A 35 -1.14 8.56 5.95
C ALA A 35 -0.18 8.50 4.74
N LYS A 36 1.08 8.93 4.93
CA LYS A 36 2.09 8.82 3.86
C LYS A 36 2.41 7.38 3.50
N LEU A 37 2.50 6.48 4.48
CA LEU A 37 2.72 5.05 4.21
C LEU A 37 1.54 4.44 3.45
N GLU A 38 0.32 4.78 3.82
CA GLU A 38 -0.88 4.32 3.11
C GLU A 38 -0.92 4.84 1.66
N GLU A 39 -0.51 6.08 1.43
CA GLU A 39 -0.38 6.65 0.07
C GLU A 39 0.72 5.94 -0.74
N GLU A 40 1.88 5.66 -0.14
CA GLU A 40 2.96 4.88 -0.78
C GLU A 40 2.53 3.42 -1.08
N GLU A 41 1.72 2.79 -0.22
CA GLU A 41 1.14 1.47 -0.49
C GLU A 41 0.07 1.52 -1.58
N ARG A 42 -0.72 2.61 -1.63
CA ARG A 42 -1.69 2.84 -2.69
C ARG A 42 -0.99 3.03 -4.03
N GLU A 43 0.06 3.84 -4.08
CA GLU A 43 0.87 4.05 -5.29
C GLU A 43 1.46 2.74 -5.81
N LYS A 44 1.98 1.87 -4.94
CA LYS A 44 2.49 0.54 -5.34
C LYS A 44 1.43 -0.38 -5.92
N ARG A 45 0.15 -0.15 -5.62
CA ARG A 45 -0.98 -0.93 -6.17
C ARG A 45 -1.48 -0.38 -7.51
N LEU A 46 -1.20 0.89 -7.80
CA LEU A 46 -1.62 1.51 -9.05
C LEU A 46 -0.74 1.01 -10.21
N GLY A 47 -1.38 0.74 -11.34
CA GLY A 47 -0.69 0.45 -12.60
C GLY A 47 0.04 1.68 -13.17
N PRO A 48 0.70 1.55 -14.33
CA PRO A 48 1.56 2.57 -14.92
C PRO A 48 0.90 3.95 -15.14
N GLY A 49 -0.42 3.98 -15.30
CA GLY A 49 -1.23 5.20 -15.45
C GLY A 49 -1.95 5.64 -14.17
N GLY A 50 -1.58 5.13 -12.99
CA GLY A 50 -2.19 5.52 -11.73
C GLY A 50 -3.60 4.96 -11.52
N LEU A 51 -3.95 3.86 -12.20
CA LEU A 51 -5.24 3.17 -12.08
C LEU A 51 -5.08 1.80 -11.42
N ASP A 52 -6.02 1.44 -10.56
CA ASP A 52 -6.04 0.12 -9.91
C ASP A 52 -6.60 -0.94 -10.88
N PRO A 53 -5.88 -2.04 -11.16
CA PRO A 53 -6.35 -3.11 -12.05
C PRO A 53 -7.70 -3.70 -11.62
N ILE A 54 -7.97 -3.79 -10.32
CA ILE A 54 -9.23 -4.35 -9.80
C ILE A 54 -10.38 -3.38 -10.06
N GLU A 55 -10.20 -2.09 -9.76
CA GLU A 55 -11.23 -1.07 -10.02
C GLU A 55 -11.51 -0.93 -11.52
N VAL A 56 -10.47 -1.02 -12.37
CA VAL A 56 -10.66 -1.02 -13.82
C VAL A 56 -11.45 -2.24 -14.25
N PHE A 57 -11.06 -3.44 -13.83
CA PHE A 57 -11.76 -4.69 -14.17
C PHE A 57 -13.25 -4.63 -13.78
N ASP A 58 -13.58 -4.21 -12.55
CA ASP A 58 -14.96 -4.10 -12.07
C ASP A 58 -15.78 -3.06 -12.85
N SER A 59 -15.13 -2.01 -13.37
CA SER A 59 -15.76 -0.97 -14.19
C SER A 59 -15.99 -1.37 -15.65
N LEU A 60 -15.40 -2.48 -16.12
CA LEU A 60 -15.53 -2.91 -17.51
C LEU A 60 -16.92 -3.50 -17.81
N PRO A 61 -17.40 -3.40 -19.05
CA PRO A 61 -18.55 -4.17 -19.51
C PRO A 61 -18.34 -5.69 -19.30
N ALA A 62 -19.40 -6.40 -18.92
CA ALA A 62 -19.36 -7.85 -18.66
C ALA A 62 -18.75 -8.66 -19.83
N ALA A 63 -18.99 -8.23 -21.08
CA ALA A 63 -18.41 -8.86 -22.26
C ALA A 63 -16.87 -8.76 -22.31
N LEU A 64 -16.28 -7.68 -21.79
CA LEU A 64 -14.84 -7.50 -21.69
C LEU A 64 -14.27 -8.23 -20.46
N GLN A 65 -14.96 -8.17 -19.32
CA GLN A 65 -14.58 -8.93 -18.11
C GLN A 65 -14.42 -10.42 -18.41
N GLU A 66 -15.41 -11.03 -19.07
CA GLU A 66 -15.35 -12.44 -19.47
C GLU A 66 -14.13 -12.78 -20.34
N CYS A 67 -13.68 -11.85 -21.19
CA CYS A 67 -12.50 -12.07 -22.05
C CYS A 67 -11.22 -12.15 -21.21
N PHE A 68 -11.08 -11.30 -20.18
CA PHE A 68 -9.94 -11.34 -19.27
C PHE A 68 -9.98 -12.56 -18.35
N GLU A 69 -11.16 -12.93 -17.81
CA GLU A 69 -11.33 -14.13 -16.99
C GLU A 69 -10.95 -15.42 -17.74
N LYS A 70 -11.38 -15.52 -18.99
CA LYS A 70 -11.10 -16.69 -19.86
C LYS A 70 -9.73 -16.60 -20.55
N LYS A 71 -9.00 -15.49 -20.37
CA LYS A 71 -7.75 -15.18 -21.07
C LYS A 71 -7.89 -15.32 -22.60
N ASP A 72 -9.04 -14.94 -23.15
CA ASP A 72 -9.40 -15.11 -24.55
C ASP A 72 -9.16 -13.81 -25.34
N VAL A 73 -7.97 -13.71 -25.93
CA VAL A 73 -7.52 -12.55 -26.72
C VAL A 73 -8.29 -12.41 -28.04
N GLU A 74 -8.72 -13.51 -28.65
CA GLU A 74 -9.47 -13.47 -29.92
C GLU A 74 -10.87 -12.90 -29.70
N ARG A 75 -11.51 -13.32 -28.61
CA ARG A 75 -12.81 -12.79 -28.20
C ARG A 75 -12.70 -11.33 -27.76
N LEU A 76 -11.62 -10.93 -27.10
CA LEU A 76 -11.35 -9.54 -26.75
C LEU A 76 -11.35 -8.64 -28.00
N LYS A 77 -10.57 -9.01 -29.03
CA LYS A 77 -10.54 -8.29 -30.32
C LYS A 77 -11.92 -8.22 -30.97
N THR A 78 -12.66 -9.33 -30.95
CA THR A 78 -14.01 -9.40 -31.52
C THR A 78 -14.99 -8.47 -30.81
N VAL A 79 -14.92 -8.37 -29.48
CA VAL A 79 -15.77 -7.46 -28.69
C VAL A 79 -15.40 -6.00 -28.99
N LEU A 80 -14.11 -5.68 -29.06
CA LEU A 80 -13.63 -4.34 -29.40
C LEU A 80 -14.03 -3.91 -30.82
N CYS A 81 -14.03 -4.83 -31.79
CA CYS A 81 -14.51 -4.51 -33.15
C CYS A 81 -16.02 -4.34 -33.24
N LYS A 82 -16.80 -4.89 -32.29
CA LYS A 82 -18.26 -4.78 -32.27
C LYS A 82 -18.78 -3.54 -31.57
N MET A 83 -17.98 -2.94 -30.69
CA MET A 83 -18.35 -1.72 -29.95
C MET A 83 -17.96 -0.45 -30.72
N ASP A 84 -18.40 0.70 -30.22
CA ASP A 84 -18.00 1.98 -30.82
C ASP A 84 -16.48 2.18 -30.67
N PRO A 85 -15.79 2.65 -31.72
CA PRO A 85 -14.35 2.88 -31.67
C PRO A 85 -13.90 3.76 -30.50
N LYS A 86 -14.70 4.75 -30.09
CA LYS A 86 -14.36 5.64 -28.98
C LYS A 86 -14.43 4.92 -27.64
N ASP A 87 -15.44 4.07 -27.45
CA ASP A 87 -15.59 3.29 -26.23
C ASP A 87 -14.51 2.21 -26.15
N ALA A 88 -14.17 1.58 -27.28
CA ALA A 88 -13.06 0.62 -27.37
C ALA A 88 -11.73 1.25 -26.96
N GLU A 89 -11.42 2.44 -27.49
CA GLU A 89 -10.21 3.19 -27.14
C GLU A 89 -10.20 3.58 -25.65
N TYR A 90 -11.34 4.05 -25.13
CA TYR A 90 -11.50 4.41 -23.73
C TYR A 90 -11.21 3.23 -22.79
N HIS A 91 -11.81 2.06 -23.05
CA HIS A 91 -11.60 0.88 -22.22
C HIS A 91 -10.20 0.30 -22.39
N MET A 92 -9.67 0.25 -23.61
CA MET A 92 -8.34 -0.28 -23.88
C MET A 92 -7.26 0.56 -23.19
N LYS A 93 -7.35 1.90 -23.29
CA LYS A 93 -6.43 2.80 -22.60
C LYS A 93 -6.41 2.55 -21.09
N ARG A 94 -7.59 2.42 -20.46
CA ARG A 94 -7.69 2.10 -19.02
C ARG A 94 -7.10 0.73 -18.67
N CYS A 95 -7.24 -0.27 -19.54
CA CYS A 95 -6.62 -1.58 -19.33
C CYS A 95 -5.09 -1.51 -19.36
N VAL A 96 -4.53 -0.68 -20.24
CA VAL A 96 -3.07 -0.44 -20.30
C VAL A 96 -2.60 0.39 -19.10
N ASP A 97 -3.28 1.49 -18.81
CA ASP A 97 -2.96 2.40 -17.70
C ASP A 97 -3.06 1.70 -16.32
N SER A 98 -3.90 0.69 -16.18
CA SER A 98 -3.99 -0.13 -14.96
C SER A 98 -3.06 -1.34 -14.94
N GLY A 99 -2.37 -1.63 -16.05
CA GLY A 99 -1.52 -2.83 -16.17
C GLY A 99 -2.29 -4.14 -16.37
N LEU A 100 -3.63 -4.09 -16.52
CA LEU A 100 -4.47 -5.25 -16.84
C LEU A 100 -4.18 -5.82 -18.24
N TRP A 101 -3.70 -4.98 -19.15
CA TRP A 101 -3.33 -5.36 -20.52
C TRP A 101 -1.97 -4.78 -20.91
N VAL A 102 -1.12 -5.60 -21.53
CA VAL A 102 0.19 -5.18 -22.06
C VAL A 102 0.07 -4.99 -23.56
N ASP A 103 0.24 -3.74 -24.03
CA ASP A 103 0.23 -3.47 -25.46
C ASP A 103 1.63 -3.70 -26.06
N ASN A 104 1.78 -4.78 -26.84
CA ASN A 104 3.08 -5.20 -27.39
C ASN A 104 3.73 -4.19 -28.35
N VAL A 105 3.01 -3.14 -28.76
CA VAL A 105 3.51 -2.09 -29.67
C VAL A 105 4.20 -0.91 -28.96
N ASN A 106 3.98 -0.71 -27.66
CA ASN A 106 4.56 0.40 -26.89
C ASN A 106 5.70 -0.02 -25.93
N GLN A 107 6.34 -1.17 -26.16
CA GLN A 107 7.40 -1.74 -25.30
C GLN A 107 8.73 -0.93 -25.23
N GLN A 108 8.74 0.37 -25.51
CA GLN A 108 9.98 1.16 -25.47
C GLN A 108 10.23 1.95 -24.17
N GLU A 109 9.33 2.01 -23.19
CA GLU A 109 9.58 2.90 -22.04
C GLU A 109 9.55 2.32 -20.62
N ASP A 110 9.07 1.11 -20.31
CA ASP A 110 9.06 0.69 -18.88
C ASP A 110 9.31 -0.81 -18.65
N GLU A 111 10.58 -1.20 -18.57
CA GLU A 111 11.00 -2.35 -17.77
C GLU A 111 11.22 -1.90 -16.32
N THR A 112 10.17 -1.86 -15.50
CA THR A 112 10.33 -2.12 -14.05
C THR A 112 9.14 -2.91 -13.47
N SER A 113 9.40 -4.21 -13.29
CA SER A 113 9.01 -5.01 -12.12
C SER A 113 7.52 -5.23 -11.79
N GLY A 114 7.00 -6.38 -12.24
CA GLY A 114 6.12 -7.20 -11.40
C GLY A 114 6.86 -8.48 -11.00
N PRO A 115 7.08 -8.79 -9.71
CA PRO A 115 7.45 -10.14 -9.31
C PRO A 115 6.17 -10.96 -9.13
N ASP A 116 5.91 -11.85 -10.09
CA ASP A 116 4.93 -12.91 -9.95
C ASP A 116 5.46 -13.99 -8.99
N GLU A 117 4.56 -14.52 -8.19
CA GLU A 117 4.75 -15.51 -7.14
C GLU A 117 4.75 -16.93 -7.74
N GLU A 118 5.79 -17.76 -7.54
CA GLU A 118 5.58 -19.20 -7.27
C GLU A 118 6.82 -19.99 -6.79
N THR A 119 6.54 -20.77 -5.75
CA THR A 119 7.13 -21.98 -5.16
C THR A 119 8.38 -22.67 -5.77
N GLY A 120 9.25 -23.17 -4.88
CA GLY A 120 10.32 -24.11 -5.26
C GLY A 120 11.29 -24.49 -4.14
N THR A 121 10.94 -25.55 -3.39
CA THR A 121 11.71 -26.24 -2.36
C THR A 121 13.21 -26.39 -2.64
N LYS A 122 14.06 -26.05 -1.66
CA LYS A 122 15.33 -26.76 -1.40
C LYS A 122 15.79 -26.54 0.03
N VAL A 123 15.58 -27.58 0.84
CA VAL A 123 16.26 -27.82 2.12
C VAL A 123 17.76 -28.00 1.82
N PRO A 124 18.65 -27.46 2.67
CA PRO A 124 19.51 -28.40 3.38
C PRO A 124 19.69 -28.04 4.86
N THR A 125 19.57 -29.09 5.67
CA THR A 125 20.02 -29.27 7.04
C THR A 125 21.46 -28.81 7.26
N THR A 126 21.74 -28.05 8.32
CA THR A 126 22.83 -28.37 9.27
C THR A 126 22.50 -27.77 10.65
N SER A 127 22.49 -28.65 11.66
CA SER A 127 22.49 -28.40 13.11
C SER A 127 23.70 -27.55 13.55
N ASN A 128 23.78 -26.81 14.66
CA ASN A 128 23.43 -26.95 16.07
C ASN A 128 23.44 -25.49 16.63
N GLY A 129 22.62 -25.05 17.57
CA GLY A 129 22.44 -25.55 18.93
C GLY A 129 23.05 -24.56 19.92
N GLY A 130 22.25 -23.95 20.80
CA GLY A 130 22.75 -23.10 21.89
C GLY A 130 21.73 -22.10 22.44
N ASP A 131 20.76 -22.59 23.20
CA ASP A 131 20.01 -21.82 24.20
C ASP A 131 20.98 -21.05 25.12
N THR A 132 20.71 -19.77 25.39
CA THR A 132 20.67 -19.28 26.78
C THR A 132 19.75 -18.07 26.89
N ILE A 133 18.84 -18.21 27.85
CA ILE A 133 17.78 -17.30 28.26
C ILE A 133 18.39 -16.32 29.27
N ALA A 134 17.95 -15.05 29.20
CA ALA A 134 17.87 -14.01 30.23
C ALA A 134 18.97 -13.90 31.31
N THR A 135 19.49 -12.68 31.51
CA THR A 135 19.50 -12.03 32.85
C THR A 135 19.70 -10.51 32.72
N VAL A 136 18.92 -9.82 33.54
CA VAL A 136 18.73 -8.38 33.72
C VAL A 136 19.96 -7.66 34.30
N ALA A 137 20.11 -6.36 34.03
CA ALA A 137 20.58 -5.39 35.02
C ALA A 137 20.10 -3.95 34.66
N PRO A 138 19.67 -3.15 35.66
CA PRO A 138 19.09 -1.83 35.47
C PRO A 138 20.13 -0.70 35.36
N ASP A 139 19.74 0.38 34.68
CA ASP A 139 20.52 1.61 34.53
C ASP A 139 20.90 2.26 35.88
N PRO A 140 22.15 2.72 36.05
CA PRO A 140 22.54 3.49 37.23
C PRO A 140 22.13 4.96 37.06
N ILE A 141 21.33 5.43 38.01
CA ILE A 141 21.06 6.85 38.27
C ILE A 141 22.38 7.52 38.67
N VAL A 142 22.79 8.54 37.90
CA VAL A 142 23.51 9.73 38.39
C VAL A 142 22.97 10.96 37.66
#